data_AF-A0A660PMT4-F1
#
_entry.id   AF-A0A660PMT4-F1
#
_cell.length_a   1.000
_cell.length_b   1.000
_cell.length_c   1.000
_cell.angle_alpha   90.00
_cell.angle_beta   90.00
_cell.angle_gamma   90.00
#
_symmetry.space_group_name_H-M   'P 1'
#
loop_
_entity.id
_entity.type
_entity.pdbx_description
1 polymer ?
#
loop_
_entity_poly.entity_id
_entity_poly.type
_entity_poly.pdbx_seq_one_letter_code
_entity_poly.pdbx_strand_id
1 'polypeptide(L)'
;MNSGLEAVKAKRVWFIHNYSIWGVSQDAEIDFLAVESVDTVSTILFGNQEIGSSLQEVAFENLTDHRGNNLPQQIDSPKVIPRSLSGQNIFIVGQESDTHFKIARNSDTTESVLCDLMIIEMGA
;
A
#
# COMPACT_ATOMS: atom_id res chain seq x y z
N MET A 1 -14.73 28.69 -5.06
CA MET A 1 -14.88 27.80 -6.22
C MET A 1 -13.52 27.74 -6.91
N ASN A 2 -12.73 26.71 -6.61
CA ASN A 2 -11.42 26.55 -7.27
C ASN A 2 -11.66 26.09 -8.71
N SER A 3 -11.06 26.79 -9.67
CA SER A 3 -11.16 26.40 -11.08
C SER A 3 -10.52 25.02 -11.27
N GLY A 4 -11.05 24.22 -12.22
CA GLY A 4 -10.51 22.87 -12.48
C GLY A 4 -9.01 22.84 -12.82
N LEU A 5 -8.44 23.97 -13.28
CA LEU A 5 -7.00 24.11 -13.53
C LEU A 5 -6.18 24.25 -12.23
N GLU A 6 -6.72 24.89 -11.19
CA GLU A 6 -6.06 24.96 -9.88
C GLU A 6 -6.04 23.59 -9.19
N ALA A 7 -7.10 22.80 -9.37
CA ALA A 7 -7.16 21.42 -8.88
C ALA A 7 -6.11 20.50 -9.53
N VAL A 8 -5.65 20.81 -10.75
CA VAL A 8 -4.55 20.08 -11.43
C VAL A 8 -3.18 20.62 -11.03
N LYS A 9 -3.05 21.94 -10.80
CA LYS A 9 -1.78 22.59 -10.43
C LYS A 9 -1.40 22.46 -8.95
N ALA A 10 -2.36 22.22 -8.06
CA ALA A 10 -2.11 22.05 -6.63
C ALA A 10 -1.55 20.67 -6.25
N LYS A 11 -1.45 19.74 -7.19
CA LYS A 11 -1.01 18.36 -6.91
C LYS A 11 0.49 18.29 -6.77
N ARG A 12 0.97 18.07 -5.55
CA ARG A 12 2.37 17.74 -5.30
C ARG A 12 2.63 16.32 -5.82
N VAL A 13 3.72 16.18 -6.57
CA VAL A 13 4.13 14.89 -7.14
C VAL A 13 5.54 14.59 -6.70
N TRP A 14 5.75 13.37 -6.21
CA TRP A 14 7.06 12.83 -5.87
C TRP A 14 7.35 11.61 -6.73
N PHE A 15 8.63 11.47 -7.06
CA PHE A 15 9.12 10.33 -7.81
C PHE A 15 10.28 9.72 -7.05
N ILE A 16 10.15 8.44 -6.70
CA ILE A 16 11.14 7.63 -6.00
C ILE A 16 11.63 6.58 -6.99
N HIS A 17 12.95 6.49 -7.13
CA HIS A 17 13.60 5.61 -8.09
C HIS A 17 14.21 4.39 -7.40
N ASN A 18 14.18 3.23 -8.06
CA ASN A 18 14.80 1.98 -7.58
C ASN A 18 14.38 1.54 -6.16
N TYR A 19 13.11 1.73 -5.82
CA TYR A 19 12.58 1.25 -4.54
C TYR A 19 12.47 -0.28 -4.54
N SER A 20 12.99 -0.92 -3.48
CA SER A 20 13.02 -2.38 -3.34
C SER A 20 11.77 -2.90 -2.62
N ILE A 21 11.00 -3.73 -3.31
CA ILE A 21 9.82 -4.41 -2.77
C ILE A 21 10.18 -5.85 -2.42
N TRP A 22 10.15 -6.18 -1.14
CA TRP A 22 10.32 -7.53 -0.62
C TRP A 22 9.01 -8.14 -0.13
N GLY A 23 8.00 -7.29 0.13
CA GLY A 23 6.72 -7.74 0.65
C GLY A 23 5.93 -8.57 -0.36
N VAL A 24 5.19 -9.56 0.11
CA VAL A 24 4.45 -10.52 -0.71
C VAL A 24 2.99 -10.50 -0.32
N SER A 25 2.08 -10.47 -1.29
CA SER A 25 0.66 -10.62 -0.98
C SER A 25 0.30 -12.09 -0.97
N GLN A 26 -0.19 -12.55 0.18
CA GLN A 26 -0.88 -13.82 0.40
C GLN A 26 -0.14 -15.11 0.00
N ASP A 27 -0.08 -16.05 0.95
CA ASP A 27 0.21 -17.46 0.68
C ASP A 27 -1.10 -18.28 0.75
N ALA A 28 -2.02 -17.92 1.67
CA ALA A 28 -3.37 -18.46 1.76
C ALA A 28 -4.32 -17.54 2.56
N GLU A 29 -5.62 -17.66 2.30
CA GLU A 29 -6.70 -17.09 3.11
C GLU A 29 -7.53 -18.24 3.70
N ILE A 30 -7.83 -18.18 5.00
CA ILE A 30 -8.70 -19.14 5.67
C ILE A 30 -9.99 -18.45 6.08
N ASP A 31 -11.09 -18.84 5.45
CA ASP A 31 -12.42 -18.58 5.96
C ASP A 31 -12.74 -19.56 7.09
N PHE A 32 -13.20 -19.05 8.23
CA PHE A 32 -13.57 -19.87 9.36
C PHE A 32 -14.92 -19.48 9.96
N LEU A 33 -15.56 -20.49 10.54
CA LEU A 33 -16.79 -20.34 11.30
C LEU A 33 -16.48 -20.68 12.76
N ALA A 34 -16.67 -19.70 13.64
CA ALA A 34 -16.45 -19.85 15.07
C ALA A 34 -17.79 -19.85 15.82
N VAL A 35 -17.86 -20.58 16.92
CA VAL A 35 -18.98 -20.51 17.86
C VAL A 35 -18.45 -19.96 19.17
N GLU A 36 -18.96 -18.80 19.56
CA GLU A 36 -18.70 -18.24 20.87
C GLU A 36 -19.86 -18.61 21.80
N SER A 37 -19.55 -19.27 22.91
CA SER A 37 -20.53 -19.61 23.95
C SER A 37 -20.16 -18.90 25.25
N VAL A 38 -21.08 -18.04 25.72
CA VAL A 38 -21.00 -17.38 27.02
C VAL A 38 -22.26 -17.75 27.80
N ASP A 39 -22.08 -18.40 28.94
CA ASP A 39 -23.15 -19.02 29.74
C ASP A 39 -24.04 -19.97 28.92
N THR A 40 -25.32 -19.63 28.74
CA THR A 40 -26.31 -20.40 27.97
C THR A 40 -26.55 -19.87 26.56
N VAL A 41 -25.81 -18.84 26.14
CA VAL A 41 -25.98 -18.19 24.83
C VAL A 41 -24.82 -18.57 23.93
N SER A 42 -25.15 -19.10 22.75
CA SER A 42 -24.18 -19.39 21.69
C SER A 42 -24.44 -18.51 20.48
N THR A 43 -23.38 -17.92 19.94
CA THR A 43 -23.41 -17.11 18.72
C THR A 43 -22.47 -17.70 17.68
N ILE A 44 -22.90 -17.72 16.42
CA ILE A 44 -22.06 -18.10 15.28
C ILE A 44 -21.41 -16.85 14.71
N LEU A 45 -20.10 -16.91 14.56
CA LEU A 45 -19.25 -15.84 14.02
C LEU A 45 -18.63 -16.34 12.71
N PHE A 46 -18.64 -15.46 11.70
CA PHE A 46 -17.91 -15.66 10.45
C PHE A 46 -16.66 -14.77 10.50
N GLY A 47 -15.51 -15.35 10.17
CA GLY A 47 -14.27 -14.61 10.09
C GLY A 47 -13.40 -15.12 8.97
N ASN A 48 -12.47 -14.30 8.54
CA ASN A 48 -11.38 -14.70 7.67
C ASN A 48 -10.05 -14.39 8.36
N GLN A 49 -9.04 -15.19 8.07
CA GLN A 49 -7.68 -15.00 8.57
C GLN A 49 -6.69 -15.17 7.42
N GLU A 50 -5.88 -14.16 7.19
CA GLU A 50 -4.75 -14.24 6.27
C GLU A 50 -3.61 -15.04 6.92
N ILE A 51 -3.00 -15.95 6.16
CA ILE A 51 -1.84 -16.74 6.58
C ILE A 51 -0.68 -16.50 5.61
N GLY A 52 0.51 -16.22 6.17
CA GLY A 52 1.74 -16.11 5.40
C GLY A 52 1.94 -14.79 4.65
N SER A 53 1.08 -13.78 4.85
CA SER A 53 1.32 -12.47 4.25
C SER A 53 2.50 -11.76 4.95
N SER A 54 3.45 -11.29 4.15
CA SER A 54 4.54 -10.42 4.61
C SER A 54 4.39 -9.10 3.87
N LEU A 55 3.32 -8.38 4.19
CA LEU A 55 3.03 -7.11 3.54
C LEU A 55 4.09 -6.08 3.95
N GLN A 56 4.62 -5.38 2.96
CA GLN A 56 5.56 -4.29 3.19
C GLN A 56 4.77 -3.00 3.36
N GLU A 57 4.70 -2.53 4.60
CA GLU A 57 4.17 -1.21 4.93
C GLU A 57 5.26 -0.16 4.78
N VAL A 58 4.92 0.97 4.13
CA VAL A 58 5.85 2.03 3.79
C VAL A 58 5.27 3.36 4.24
N ALA A 59 5.90 3.96 5.25
CA ALA A 59 5.58 5.32 5.68
C ALA A 59 6.19 6.35 4.72
N PHE A 60 5.46 7.43 4.42
CA PHE A 60 5.94 8.45 3.49
C PHE A 60 7.20 9.16 4.00
N GLU A 61 7.31 9.40 5.30
CA GLU A 61 8.49 10.05 5.90
C GLU A 61 9.81 9.28 5.68
N ASN A 62 9.74 7.98 5.41
CA ASN A 62 10.90 7.13 5.14
C ASN A 62 11.33 7.15 3.67
N LEU A 63 10.63 7.89 2.81
CA LEU A 63 10.92 7.97 1.39
C LEU A 63 11.68 9.25 1.04
N THR A 64 12.61 9.12 0.11
CA THR A 64 13.37 10.22 -0.46
C THR A 64 13.10 10.29 -1.96
N ASP A 65 12.74 11.47 -2.47
CA ASP A 65 12.53 11.67 -3.89
C ASP A 65 13.86 11.61 -4.68
N HIS A 66 13.77 11.49 -6.01
CA HIS A 66 14.93 11.45 -6.90
C HIS A 66 15.83 12.70 -6.84
N ARG A 67 15.41 13.78 -6.16
CA ARG A 67 16.18 15.00 -5.94
C ARG A 67 16.84 15.03 -4.56
N GLY A 68 16.63 14.00 -3.73
CA GLY A 68 17.19 13.91 -2.38
C GLY A 68 16.31 14.54 -1.29
N ASN A 69 15.07 14.93 -1.59
CA ASN A 69 14.16 15.49 -0.60
C ASN A 69 13.36 14.39 0.09
N ASN A 70 13.29 14.43 1.41
CA ASN A 70 12.38 13.58 2.14
C ASN A 70 10.92 13.97 1.86
N LEU A 71 10.06 12.96 1.78
CA LEU A 71 8.63 13.16 1.69
C LEU A 71 8.07 13.61 3.06
N PRO A 72 6.95 14.36 3.08
CA PRO A 72 6.31 14.72 4.33
C PRO A 72 5.73 13.48 5.02
N GLN A 73 5.56 13.56 6.35
CA GLN A 73 4.96 12.48 7.14
C GLN A 73 3.50 12.20 6.77
N GLN A 74 2.80 13.23 6.30
CA GLN A 74 1.42 13.14 5.86
C GLN A 74 1.26 13.76 4.46
N ILE A 75 0.52 13.06 3.60
CA ILE A 75 0.12 13.48 2.25
C ILE A 75 -1.40 13.36 2.17
N ASP A 76 -2.10 14.42 1.77
CA ASP A 76 -3.56 14.42 1.73
C ASP A 76 -4.09 13.64 0.51
N SER A 77 -4.91 12.62 0.76
CA SER A 77 -5.50 11.76 -0.27
C SER A 77 -4.45 11.22 -1.26
N PRO A 78 -3.43 10.48 -0.78
CA PRO A 78 -2.33 10.06 -1.61
C PRO A 78 -2.78 9.01 -2.62
N LYS A 79 -2.19 9.07 -3.82
CA LYS A 79 -2.22 7.97 -4.78
C LYS A 79 -0.82 7.52 -5.12
N VAL A 80 -0.57 6.22 -4.96
CA VAL A 80 0.73 5.62 -5.22
C VAL A 80 0.62 4.75 -6.46
N ILE A 81 1.43 5.07 -7.46
CA ILE A 81 1.46 4.36 -8.74
C ILE A 81 2.83 3.70 -8.86
N PRO A 82 2.93 2.38 -8.60
CA PRO A 82 4.16 1.64 -8.74
C PRO A 82 4.40 1.23 -10.20
N ARG A 83 5.66 1.27 -10.63
CA ARG A 83 6.10 0.79 -11.95
C ARG A 83 7.28 -0.16 -11.76
N SER A 84 7.08 -1.43 -12.12
CA SER A 84 8.13 -2.44 -12.06
C SER A 84 9.24 -2.16 -13.06
N LEU A 85 10.50 -2.30 -12.63
CA LEU A 85 11.67 -2.18 -13.49
C LEU A 85 12.05 -3.51 -14.16
N SER A 86 11.65 -4.63 -13.56
CA SER A 86 11.95 -5.99 -14.04
C SER A 86 10.80 -6.65 -14.82
N GLY A 87 9.66 -5.97 -14.95
CA GLY A 87 8.45 -6.51 -15.58
C GLY A 87 7.63 -7.45 -14.69
N GLN A 88 8.08 -7.69 -13.45
CA GLN A 88 7.34 -8.45 -12.44
C GLN A 88 6.15 -7.66 -11.91
N ASN A 89 5.06 -8.36 -11.58
CA ASN A 89 3.86 -7.74 -11.05
C ASN A 89 4.10 -7.22 -9.62
N ILE A 90 3.74 -5.95 -9.43
CA ILE A 90 3.76 -5.25 -8.14
C ILE A 90 2.46 -4.46 -8.02
N PHE A 91 1.95 -4.33 -6.80
CA PHE A 91 0.66 -3.69 -6.58
C PHE A 91 0.57 -3.11 -5.17
N ILE A 92 -0.24 -2.05 -5.07
CA ILE A 92 -0.66 -1.47 -3.81
C ILE A 92 -1.72 -2.38 -3.22
N VAL A 93 -1.57 -2.71 -1.93
CA VAL A 93 -2.47 -3.61 -1.21
C VAL A 93 -3.41 -2.77 -0.36
N GLY A 94 -4.71 -2.85 -0.65
CA GLY A 94 -5.72 -2.04 0.00
C GLY A 94 -5.71 -0.58 -0.46
N GLN A 95 -6.18 0.32 0.41
CA GLN A 95 -6.16 1.76 0.16
C GLN A 95 -4.93 2.41 0.78
N GLU A 96 -4.41 3.45 0.12
CA GLU A 96 -3.40 4.31 0.70
C GLU A 96 -3.99 5.13 1.84
N SER A 97 -3.26 5.21 2.95
CA SER A 97 -3.56 6.10 4.07
C SER A 97 -2.80 7.41 3.89
N ASP A 98 -3.17 8.45 4.63
CA ASP A 98 -2.50 9.75 4.56
C ASP A 98 -1.04 9.70 5.05
N THR A 99 -0.64 8.66 5.79
CA THR A 99 0.73 8.53 6.35
C THR A 99 1.55 7.40 5.76
N HIS A 100 0.90 6.40 5.15
CA HIS A 100 1.56 5.19 4.68
C HIS A 100 0.75 4.49 3.59
N PHE A 101 1.39 3.54 2.92
CA PHE A 101 0.75 2.60 2.01
C PHE A 101 1.34 1.21 2.20
N LYS A 102 0.64 0.21 1.70
CA LYS A 102 1.11 -1.18 1.67
C LYS A 102 1.39 -1.57 0.23
N ILE A 103 2.52 -2.20 -0.01
CA ILE A 103 2.95 -2.64 -1.33
C ILE A 103 3.41 -4.09 -1.28
N ALA A 104 3.16 -4.82 -2.36
CA ALA A 104 3.59 -6.19 -2.49
C ALA A 104 4.04 -6.49 -3.93
N ARG A 105 4.94 -7.46 -4.04
CA ARG A 105 5.27 -8.16 -5.28
C ARG A 105 4.48 -9.48 -5.35
N ASN A 106 4.41 -10.03 -6.56
CA ASN A 106 3.89 -11.38 -6.77
C ASN A 106 4.73 -12.44 -6.02
N SER A 107 4.06 -13.47 -5.50
CA SER A 107 4.66 -14.57 -4.72
C SER A 107 5.48 -15.54 -5.58
N ASP A 108 5.24 -15.57 -6.90
CA ASP A 108 6.01 -16.39 -7.85
C ASP A 108 7.52 -16.07 -7.89
N THR A 109 7.90 -14.90 -7.39
CA THR A 109 9.31 -14.49 -7.29
C THR A 109 9.81 -14.68 -5.87
N THR A 110 11.03 -15.16 -5.69
CA THR A 110 11.67 -15.26 -4.37
C THR A 110 12.46 -14.01 -4.02
N GLU A 111 12.91 -13.27 -5.03
CA GLU A 111 13.77 -12.10 -4.88
C GLU A 111 12.96 -10.81 -4.69
N SER A 112 13.62 -9.78 -4.14
CA SER A 112 13.02 -8.45 -4.10
C SER A 112 12.91 -7.86 -5.51
N VAL A 113 11.83 -7.13 -5.77
CA VAL A 113 11.58 -6.49 -7.06
C VAL A 113 11.86 -5.00 -6.94
N LEU A 114 12.68 -4.48 -7.85
CA LEU A 114 12.91 -3.04 -7.97
C LEU A 114 11.79 -2.37 -8.74
N CYS A 115 11.36 -1.21 -8.26
CA CYS A 115 10.33 -0.40 -8.88
C CYS A 115 10.61 1.09 -8.78
N ASP A 116 9.96 1.85 -9.65
CA ASP A 116 9.76 3.28 -9.47
C ASP A 116 8.41 3.51 -8.81
N LEU A 117 8.34 4.49 -7.92
CA LEU A 117 7.09 4.94 -7.30
C LEU A 117 6.81 6.37 -7.72
N MET A 118 5.61 6.59 -8.25
CA MET A 118 5.05 7.92 -8.42
C MET A 118 3.98 8.14 -7.36
N ILE A 119 4.18 9.15 -6.52
CA ILE A 119 3.25 9.50 -5.43
C ILE A 119 2.64 10.86 -5.76
N ILE A 120 1.31 10.94 -5.71
CA ILE A 120 0.55 12.13 -6.06
C ILE A 120 -0.34 12.51 -4.88
N GLU A 121 -0.23 13.75 -4.42
CA GLU A 121 -1.19 14.38 -3.51
C GLU A 121 -2.40 14.81 -4.33
N MET A 122 -3.56 14.20 -4.09
CA MET A 122 -4.77 14.49 -4.88
C MET A 122 -5.54 15.70 -4.36
N GLY A 123 -5.26 16.13 -3.13
CA GLY A 123 -6.04 17.13 -2.41
C GLY A 123 -7.36 16.54 -1.88
N ALA A 124 -7.95 17.23 -0.92
CA ALA A 124 -9.29 16.94 -0.40
C ALA A 124 -10.40 17.44 -1.33
#